data_AF-G4F524-F1
#
_entry.id   AF-G4F524-F1
#
_cell.length_a   1.000
_cell.length_b   1.000
_cell.length_c   1.000
_cell.angle_alpha   90.00
_cell.angle_beta   90.00
_cell.angle_gamma   90.00
#
_symmetry.space_group_name_H-M   'P 1'
#
loop_
_entity.id
_entity.type
_entity.pdbx_description
1 polymer ?
#
loop_
_entity_poly.entity_id
_entity_poly.type
_entity_poly.pdbx_seq_one_letter_code
_entity_poly.pdbx_strand_id
1 'polypeptide(L)'
;MAMNQVSIVFDLARAAEKMCEWKNVGSSKQAWSEGPFIEAPANQRIIDLPEVDGSKVEPYIAKAAIIEQFEIFKEICVFFQAPFNKKRAEKLRGCVDDVLLDRLIAAVTRRNELTHQDDCQPPTMREAVEYFYDITELAVQFGSLASEGLFDNKSIQPTAKASAD
;
A
#
# COMPACT_ATOMS: atom_id res chain seq x y z
N MET A 1 -23.83 -0.31 7.26
CA MET A 1 -22.82 -1.20 6.63
C MET A 1 -21.45 -0.54 6.53
N ALA A 2 -21.32 0.68 5.97
CA ALA A 2 -20.04 1.39 5.86
C ALA A 2 -19.27 1.56 7.18
N MET A 3 -19.96 1.81 8.29
CA MET A 3 -19.33 2.00 9.61
C MET A 3 -18.61 0.74 10.13
N ASN A 4 -19.07 -0.47 9.78
CA ASN A 4 -18.41 -1.71 10.19
C ASN A 4 -17.14 -1.98 9.38
N GLN A 5 -17.11 -1.63 8.10
CA GLN A 5 -15.89 -1.75 7.29
C GLN A 5 -14.82 -0.76 7.78
N VAL A 6 -15.20 0.47 8.10
CA VAL A 6 -14.27 1.47 8.67
C VAL A 6 -13.69 0.98 10.00
N SER A 7 -14.50 0.39 10.88
CA SER A 7 -14.00 -0.17 12.15
C SER A 7 -13.03 -1.34 11.95
N ILE A 8 -13.30 -2.23 10.98
CA ILE A 8 -12.39 -3.36 10.66
C ILE A 8 -11.07 -2.84 10.09
N VAL A 9 -11.12 -1.86 9.18
CA VAL A 9 -9.90 -1.23 8.63
C VAL A 9 -9.11 -0.51 9.73
N PHE A 10 -9.80 0.18 10.65
CA PHE A 10 -9.15 0.85 11.77
C PHE A 10 -8.52 -0.13 12.77
N ASP A 11 -9.17 -1.26 13.03
CA ASP A 11 -8.62 -2.32 13.89
C ASP A 11 -7.43 -3.05 13.25
N LEU A 12 -7.47 -3.29 11.94
CA LEU A 12 -6.34 -3.85 11.19
C LEU A 12 -5.16 -2.89 11.12
N ALA A 13 -5.41 -1.59 10.88
CA ALA A 13 -4.40 -0.55 10.91
C ALA A 13 -3.78 -0.40 12.31
N ARG A 14 -4.58 -0.49 13.37
CA ARG A 14 -4.11 -0.43 14.76
C ARG A 14 -3.41 -1.72 15.21
N ALA A 15 -3.76 -2.86 14.64
CA ALA A 15 -3.04 -4.12 14.83
C ALA A 15 -1.68 -4.06 14.11
N ALA A 16 -1.62 -3.53 12.89
CA ALA A 16 -0.39 -3.28 12.16
C ALA A 16 0.49 -2.28 12.92
N GLU A 17 -0.06 -1.17 13.41
CA GLU A 17 0.65 -0.18 14.25
C GLU A 17 1.23 -0.81 15.53
N LYS A 18 0.47 -1.69 16.20
CA LYS A 18 0.99 -2.45 17.35
C LYS A 18 2.11 -3.40 16.94
N MET A 19 2.02 -4.02 15.77
CA MET A 19 3.14 -4.80 15.22
C MET A 19 4.35 -3.94 14.90
N CYS A 20 4.19 -2.62 14.67
CA CYS A 20 5.25 -1.65 14.36
C CYS A 20 6.01 -1.10 15.57
N GLU A 21 5.59 -1.39 16.81
CA GLU A 21 6.39 -0.97 17.96
C GLU A 21 7.76 -1.68 17.91
N TRP A 22 8.86 -0.95 18.07
CA TRP A 22 10.23 -1.51 18.01
C TRP A 22 10.45 -2.69 18.99
N LYS A 23 9.70 -2.71 20.10
CA LYS A 23 9.68 -3.83 21.04
C LYS A 23 9.10 -5.12 20.43
N ASN A 24 8.38 -5.02 19.33
CA ASN A 24 7.73 -6.09 18.59
C ASN A 24 8.43 -6.45 17.28
N VAL A 25 9.17 -5.51 16.67
CA VAL A 25 10.01 -5.71 15.48
C VAL A 25 11.48 -5.71 15.89
N GLY A 26 12.07 -6.88 16.09
CA GLY A 26 13.48 -6.98 16.43
C GLY A 26 13.94 -8.43 16.58
N SER A 27 15.13 -8.73 16.07
CA SER A 27 15.82 -10.03 16.13
C SER A 27 16.05 -10.56 17.55
N SER A 28 15.82 -9.73 18.57
CA SER A 28 15.94 -10.07 19.99
C SER A 28 14.66 -10.65 20.61
N LYS A 29 13.53 -10.71 19.88
CA LYS A 29 12.32 -11.32 20.40
C LYS A 29 12.37 -12.82 20.24
N GLN A 30 12.34 -13.54 21.37
CA GLN A 30 12.38 -15.00 21.42
C GLN A 30 11.30 -15.67 20.56
N ALA A 31 10.15 -15.02 20.36
CA ALA A 31 9.08 -15.50 19.49
C ALA A 31 9.49 -15.63 18.00
N TRP A 32 10.52 -14.90 17.55
CA TRP A 32 11.07 -15.01 16.20
C TRP A 32 12.10 -16.13 16.08
N SER A 33 12.73 -16.54 17.19
CA SER A 33 13.69 -17.65 17.26
C SER A 33 13.09 -18.98 17.72
N GLU A 34 11.99 -18.95 18.47
CA GLU A 34 11.30 -20.10 19.09
C GLU A 34 9.86 -20.27 18.58
N GLY A 35 9.38 -19.36 17.73
CA GLY A 35 8.11 -19.55 17.05
C GLY A 35 8.13 -20.86 16.26
N PRO A 36 7.00 -21.57 16.13
CA PRO A 36 6.97 -22.84 15.42
C PRO A 36 7.55 -22.63 14.04
N PHE A 37 8.76 -23.15 13.81
CA PHE A 37 9.28 -23.31 12.48
C PHE A 37 8.19 -24.07 11.75
N ILE A 38 7.65 -23.48 10.67
CA ILE A 38 6.82 -24.23 9.74
C ILE A 38 7.81 -25.15 9.03
N GLU A 39 8.27 -26.19 9.74
CA GLU A 39 9.08 -27.23 9.15
C GLU A 39 8.19 -27.91 8.12
N ALA A 40 8.72 -28.03 6.90
CA ALA A 40 8.05 -28.78 5.87
C ALA A 40 7.77 -30.20 6.44
N PRO A 41 6.52 -30.70 6.35
CA PRO A 41 6.21 -32.03 6.86
C PRO A 41 7.14 -33.08 6.24
N ALA A 42 7.40 -34.16 6.97
CA ALA A 42 8.33 -35.21 6.55
C ALA A 42 8.09 -35.60 5.08
N ASN A 43 9.16 -35.55 4.26
CA ASN A 43 9.18 -35.78 2.81
C ASN A 43 8.74 -34.60 1.90
N GLN A 44 8.55 -33.39 2.42
CA GLN A 44 8.38 -32.19 1.59
C GLN A 44 9.70 -31.42 1.42
N ARG A 45 9.85 -30.75 0.27
CA ARG A 45 11.03 -29.91 0.00
C ARG A 45 11.07 -28.77 1.02
N ILE A 46 12.22 -28.62 1.69
CA ILE A 46 12.52 -27.43 2.47
C ILE A 46 12.47 -26.25 1.50
N ILE A 47 11.58 -25.30 1.76
CA ILE A 47 11.52 -24.05 1.01
C ILE A 47 12.68 -23.22 1.52
N ASP A 48 13.71 -23.04 0.70
CA ASP A 48 14.82 -22.16 1.07
C ASP A 48 14.36 -20.72 0.82
N LEU A 49 13.99 -20.07 1.90
CA LEU A 49 13.49 -18.69 1.88
C LEU A 49 14.69 -17.73 1.86
N PRO A 50 14.69 -16.70 1.00
CA PRO A 50 15.73 -15.69 1.01
C PRO A 50 15.75 -14.95 2.34
N GLU A 51 16.93 -14.86 2.95
CA GLU A 51 17.15 -14.17 4.22
C GLU A 51 17.38 -12.69 3.97
N VAL A 52 16.54 -11.83 4.55
CA VAL A 52 16.67 -10.36 4.51
C VAL A 52 16.77 -9.88 5.95
N ASP A 53 17.80 -9.10 6.26
CA ASP A 53 18.07 -8.58 7.62
C ASP A 53 18.07 -9.66 8.73
N GLY A 54 18.48 -10.88 8.39
CA GLY A 54 18.53 -12.01 9.33
C GLY A 54 17.22 -12.78 9.47
N SER A 55 16.19 -12.45 8.67
CA SER A 55 14.87 -13.05 8.73
C SER A 55 14.44 -13.64 7.39
N LYS A 56 14.00 -14.91 7.44
CA LYS A 56 13.43 -15.64 6.30
C LYS A 56 11.93 -15.38 6.08
N VAL A 57 11.25 -14.82 7.08
CA VAL A 57 9.79 -14.66 7.09
C VAL A 57 9.37 -13.21 6.88
N GLU A 58 10.20 -12.26 7.31
CA GLU A 58 9.94 -10.82 7.21
C GLU A 58 9.54 -10.38 5.79
N PRO A 59 10.26 -10.76 4.72
CA PRO A 59 9.89 -10.33 3.38
C PRO A 59 8.49 -10.76 2.95
N TYR A 60 8.03 -11.91 3.42
CA TYR A 60 6.71 -12.44 3.09
C TYR A 60 5.61 -11.69 3.85
N ILE A 61 5.85 -11.39 5.12
CA ILE A 61 4.91 -10.57 5.92
C ILE A 61 4.85 -9.16 5.34
N ALA A 62 5.99 -8.53 5.06
CA ALA A 62 6.07 -7.20 4.47
C ALA A 62 5.38 -7.15 3.10
N LYS A 63 5.63 -8.13 2.24
CA LYS A 63 4.97 -8.27 0.93
C LYS A 63 3.46 -8.37 1.05
N ALA A 64 2.97 -9.25 1.93
CA ALA A 64 1.54 -9.40 2.17
C ALA A 64 0.93 -8.10 2.71
N ALA A 65 1.59 -7.45 3.66
CA ALA A 65 1.14 -6.18 4.23
C ALA A 65 1.00 -5.09 3.16
N ILE A 66 2.01 -4.89 2.30
CA ILE A 66 1.98 -3.89 1.22
C ILE A 66 0.82 -4.16 0.25
N ILE A 67 0.62 -5.42 -0.14
CA ILE A 67 -0.45 -5.81 -1.07
C ILE A 67 -1.83 -5.53 -0.46
N GLU A 68 -2.09 -6.00 0.77
CA GLU A 68 -3.38 -5.84 1.43
C GLU A 68 -3.69 -4.38 1.76
N GLN A 69 -2.70 -3.63 2.25
CA GLN A 69 -2.83 -2.20 2.50
C GLN A 69 -3.25 -1.43 1.24
N PHE A 70 -2.66 -1.76 0.08
CA PHE A 70 -3.05 -1.14 -1.19
C PHE A 70 -4.47 -1.50 -1.64
N GLU A 71 -4.93 -2.74 -1.43
CA GLU A 71 -6.30 -3.12 -1.78
C GLU A 71 -7.33 -2.38 -0.90
N ILE A 72 -7.05 -2.18 0.39
CA ILE A 72 -7.88 -1.32 1.26
C ILE A 72 -7.89 0.13 0.75
N PHE A 73 -6.72 0.69 0.43
CA PHE A 73 -6.61 2.03 -0.15
C PHE A 73 -7.44 2.17 -1.43
N LYS A 74 -7.41 1.15 -2.29
CA LYS A 74 -8.19 1.13 -3.53
C LYS A 74 -9.70 1.15 -3.27
N GLU A 75 -10.21 0.46 -2.25
CA GLU A 75 -11.62 0.55 -1.86
C GLU A 75 -12.01 1.98 -1.47
N ILE A 76 -11.16 2.66 -0.70
CA ILE A 76 -11.35 4.06 -0.31
C ILE A 76 -11.34 4.97 -1.55
N CYS A 77 -10.39 4.78 -2.47
CA CYS A 77 -10.33 5.55 -3.70
C CYS A 77 -11.54 5.32 -4.62
N VAL A 78 -12.10 4.11 -4.65
CA VAL A 78 -13.36 3.84 -5.36
C VAL A 78 -14.51 4.66 -4.75
N PHE A 79 -14.59 4.73 -3.43
CA PHE A 79 -15.60 5.52 -2.74
C PHE A 79 -15.49 7.02 -3.06
N PHE A 80 -14.28 7.57 -3.09
CA PHE A 80 -14.03 8.98 -3.45
C PHE A 80 -14.02 9.26 -4.96
N GLN A 81 -14.19 8.25 -5.81
CA GLN A 81 -13.91 8.34 -7.26
C GLN A 81 -12.47 8.80 -7.59
N ALA A 82 -11.54 8.71 -6.65
CA ALA A 82 -10.13 9.07 -6.79
C ALA A 82 -9.35 8.05 -7.65
N PRO A 83 -8.17 8.43 -8.20
CA PRO A 83 -7.32 7.51 -8.95
C PRO A 83 -6.65 6.48 -8.03
N PHE A 84 -6.56 5.24 -8.49
CA PHE A 84 -5.84 4.15 -7.79
C PHE A 84 -4.98 3.32 -8.76
N ASN A 85 -4.79 3.79 -9.99
CA ASN A 85 -3.94 3.13 -10.97
C ASN A 85 -3.26 4.16 -11.86
N LYS A 86 -2.13 3.76 -12.45
CA LYS A 86 -1.31 4.63 -13.29
C LYS A 86 -2.12 5.32 -14.39
N LYS A 87 -2.94 4.57 -15.14
CA LYS A 87 -3.74 5.13 -16.24
C LYS A 87 -4.68 6.25 -15.79
N ARG A 88 -5.30 6.13 -14.61
CA ARG A 88 -6.18 7.16 -14.06
C ARG A 88 -5.39 8.34 -13.50
N ALA A 89 -4.26 8.08 -12.85
CA ALA A 89 -3.37 9.12 -12.34
C ALA A 89 -2.86 10.04 -13.47
N GLU A 90 -2.36 9.45 -14.56
CA GLU A 90 -1.83 10.20 -15.71
C GLU A 90 -2.86 11.12 -16.37
N LYS A 91 -4.15 10.76 -16.33
CA LYS A 91 -5.23 11.60 -16.87
C LYS A 91 -5.52 12.85 -16.03
N LEU A 92 -5.06 12.87 -14.80
CA LEU A 92 -5.30 13.96 -13.84
C LEU A 92 -4.12 14.92 -13.72
N ARG A 93 -3.03 14.67 -14.47
CA ARG A 93 -1.87 15.58 -14.54
C ARG A 93 -2.32 16.98 -14.93
N GLY A 94 -1.81 17.98 -14.21
CA GLY A 94 -2.20 19.39 -14.37
C GLY A 94 -3.55 19.77 -13.75
N CYS A 95 -4.36 18.82 -13.29
CA CYS A 95 -5.58 19.09 -12.51
C CYS A 95 -5.39 18.78 -11.02
N VAL A 96 -4.61 17.75 -10.73
CA VAL A 96 -4.17 17.36 -9.38
C VAL A 96 -2.68 17.63 -9.29
N ASP A 97 -2.18 17.91 -8.07
CA ASP A 97 -0.75 18.05 -7.83
C ASP A 97 0.01 16.83 -8.38
N ASP A 98 0.94 17.11 -9.29
CA ASP A 98 1.76 16.12 -9.96
C ASP A 98 2.61 15.31 -8.95
N VAL A 99 3.07 15.93 -7.86
CA VAL A 99 3.82 15.24 -6.80
C VAL A 99 2.97 14.16 -6.13
N LEU A 100 1.68 14.46 -5.92
CA LEU A 100 0.72 13.54 -5.35
C LEU A 100 0.46 12.34 -6.28
N LEU A 101 0.34 12.62 -7.58
CA LEU A 101 0.14 11.59 -8.60
C LEU A 101 1.39 10.71 -8.77
N ASP A 102 2.59 11.29 -8.66
CA ASP A 102 3.86 10.55 -8.69
C ASP A 102 3.97 9.58 -7.51
N ARG A 103 3.61 10.01 -6.30
CA ARG A 103 3.54 9.13 -5.11
C ARG A 103 2.57 7.96 -5.34
N LEU A 104 1.36 8.23 -5.82
CA LEU A 104 0.41 7.18 -6.18
C LEU A 104 0.99 6.20 -7.21
N ILE A 105 1.63 6.70 -8.27
CA ILE A 105 2.22 5.85 -9.31
C ILE A 105 3.34 4.99 -8.72
N ALA A 106 4.18 5.53 -7.85
CA ALA A 106 5.22 4.77 -7.14
C ALA A 106 4.60 3.66 -6.29
N ALA A 107 3.58 3.97 -5.48
CA ALA A 107 2.88 2.99 -4.65
C ALA A 107 2.24 1.86 -5.47
N VAL A 108 1.57 2.19 -6.58
CA VAL A 108 0.97 1.22 -7.52
C VAL A 108 2.04 0.34 -8.16
N THR A 109 3.16 0.96 -8.57
CA THR A 109 4.24 0.26 -9.27
C THR A 109 4.88 -0.75 -8.33
N ARG A 110 5.22 -0.32 -7.11
CA ARG A 110 5.84 -1.20 -6.13
C ARG A 110 4.94 -2.37 -5.75
N ARG A 111 3.64 -2.15 -5.53
CA ARG A 111 2.69 -3.23 -5.27
C ARG A 111 2.59 -4.20 -6.45
N ASN A 112 2.57 -3.70 -7.69
CA ASN A 112 2.54 -4.56 -8.87
C ASN A 112 3.80 -5.41 -9.03
N GLU A 113 4.99 -4.85 -8.75
CA GLU A 113 6.25 -5.61 -8.72
C GLU A 113 6.12 -6.77 -7.74
N LEU A 114 5.73 -6.48 -6.50
CA LEU A 114 5.56 -7.49 -5.46
C LEU A 114 4.50 -8.54 -5.81
N THR A 115 3.45 -8.18 -6.55
CA THR A 115 2.37 -9.10 -6.89
C THR A 115 2.68 -9.99 -8.11
N HIS A 116 3.41 -9.46 -9.09
CA HIS A 116 3.49 -10.07 -10.44
C HIS A 116 4.90 -10.41 -10.89
N GLN A 117 5.95 -9.90 -10.25
CA GLN A 117 7.33 -10.18 -10.63
C GLN A 117 7.94 -11.18 -9.65
N ASP A 118 8.36 -12.32 -10.17
CA ASP A 118 8.98 -13.38 -9.37
C ASP A 118 10.37 -12.96 -8.84
N ASP A 119 11.10 -12.14 -9.61
CA ASP A 119 12.48 -11.72 -9.31
C ASP A 119 12.58 -10.28 -8.75
N CYS A 120 11.51 -9.74 -8.15
CA CYS A 120 11.57 -8.40 -7.56
C CYS A 120 12.35 -8.40 -6.24
N GLN A 121 12.94 -7.24 -5.90
CA GLN A 121 13.65 -7.09 -4.64
C GLN A 121 12.68 -7.29 -3.46
N PRO A 122 12.98 -8.23 -2.53
CA PRO A 122 12.12 -8.51 -1.40
C PRO A 122 11.94 -7.26 -0.53
N PRO A 123 10.71 -6.98 -0.07
CA PRO A 123 10.46 -5.84 0.79
C PRO A 123 10.94 -6.12 2.22
N THR A 124 11.15 -5.05 2.99
CA THR A 124 11.43 -5.13 4.43
C THR A 124 10.20 -4.72 5.23
N MET A 125 10.15 -5.05 6.53
CA MET A 125 9.10 -4.53 7.40
C MET A 125 9.14 -3.00 7.46
N ARG A 126 10.33 -2.41 7.41
CA ARG A 126 10.48 -0.95 7.34
C ARG A 126 9.79 -0.38 6.11
N GLU A 127 10.00 -0.98 4.94
CA GLU A 127 9.33 -0.57 3.69
C GLU A 127 7.81 -0.67 3.84
N ALA A 128 7.29 -1.75 4.42
CA ALA A 128 5.85 -1.92 4.64
C ALA A 128 5.24 -0.84 5.55
N VAL A 129 6.01 -0.33 6.52
CA VAL A 129 5.59 0.78 7.40
C VAL A 129 5.63 2.11 6.66
N GLU A 130 6.71 2.39 5.94
CA GLU A 130 6.83 3.59 5.12
C GLU A 130 5.70 3.64 4.06
N TYR A 131 5.38 2.50 3.46
CA TYR A 131 4.27 2.32 2.53
C TYR A 131 2.92 2.63 3.19
N PHE A 132 2.67 2.10 4.39
CA PHE A 132 1.44 2.36 5.14
C PHE A 132 1.19 3.85 5.36
N TYR A 133 2.22 4.59 5.80
CA TYR A 133 2.11 6.03 6.00
C TYR A 133 1.85 6.77 4.69
N ASP A 134 2.57 6.41 3.62
CA ASP A 134 2.43 7.05 2.31
C ASP A 134 1.01 6.87 1.75
N ILE A 135 0.49 5.63 1.72
CA ILE A 135 -0.86 5.39 1.18
C ILE A 135 -1.98 5.97 2.04
N THR A 136 -1.77 6.07 3.36
CA THR A 136 -2.75 6.65 4.28
C THR A 136 -2.81 8.16 4.06
N GLU A 137 -1.66 8.81 3.90
CA GLU A 137 -1.60 10.23 3.56
C GLU A 137 -2.22 10.50 2.18
N LEU A 138 -1.93 9.65 1.18
CA LEU A 138 -2.59 9.70 -0.13
C LEU A 138 -4.11 9.60 0.00
N ALA A 139 -4.63 8.69 0.82
CA ALA A 139 -6.07 8.53 1.04
C ALA A 139 -6.70 9.79 1.67
N VAL A 140 -6.03 10.40 2.65
CA VAL A 140 -6.50 11.64 3.30
C VAL A 140 -6.51 12.80 2.29
N GLN A 141 -5.43 12.97 1.53
CA GLN A 141 -5.31 14.03 0.53
C GLN A 141 -6.35 13.85 -0.58
N PHE A 142 -6.55 12.64 -1.09
CA PHE A 142 -7.62 12.36 -2.04
C PHE A 142 -9.01 12.56 -1.44
N GLY A 143 -9.22 12.25 -0.15
CA GLY A 143 -10.45 12.57 0.55
C GLY A 143 -10.75 14.08 0.57
N SER A 144 -9.75 14.91 0.84
CA SER A 144 -9.88 16.37 0.79
C SER A 144 -10.26 16.84 -0.61
N LEU A 145 -9.51 16.41 -1.63
CA LEU A 145 -9.77 16.79 -3.02
C LEU A 145 -11.14 16.30 -3.51
N ALA A 146 -11.59 15.13 -3.05
CA ALA A 146 -12.93 14.64 -3.32
C ALA A 146 -14.01 15.52 -2.67
N SER A 147 -13.79 15.97 -1.43
CA SER A 147 -14.71 16.89 -0.74
C SER A 147 -14.81 18.26 -1.40
N GLU A 148 -13.76 18.66 -2.12
CA GLU A 148 -13.71 19.86 -2.95
C GLU A 148 -14.32 19.66 -4.35
N GLY A 149 -14.77 18.44 -4.67
CA GLY A 149 -15.41 18.09 -5.94
C GLY A 149 -14.43 17.88 -7.10
N LEU A 150 -13.12 17.75 -6.83
CA LEU A 150 -12.10 17.65 -7.88
C LEU A 150 -12.23 16.37 -8.72
N PHE A 151 -12.75 15.29 -8.13
CA PHE A 151 -12.94 14.01 -8.83
C PHE A 151 -14.33 13.83 -9.45
N ASP A 152 -15.22 14.82 -9.31
CA ASP A 152 -16.50 14.79 -10.00
C ASP A 152 -16.30 15.05 -11.49
N ASN A 153 -16.95 14.28 -12.37
CA ASN A 153 -16.79 14.36 -13.84
C ASN A 153 -17.00 15.75 -14.48
N LYS A 154 -17.43 16.77 -13.73
CA LYS A 154 -17.63 18.15 -14.20
C LYS A 154 -16.36 19.03 -14.13
N SER A 155 -15.38 18.69 -13.29
CA SER A 155 -14.14 19.47 -13.09
C SER A 155 -12.99 19.03 -14.01
N ILE A 156 -13.07 17.84 -14.61
CA ILE A 156 -12.03 17.23 -15.46
C ILE A 156 -12.25 17.56 -16.95
N GLN A 157 -12.69 18.78 -17.27
CA GLN A 157 -12.63 19.28 -18.65
C GLN A 157 -11.38 20.14 -18.82
N PRO A 158 -10.52 19.86 -19.82
CA PRO A 158 -9.46 20.79 -20.16
C PRO A 158 -10.12 22.10 -20.56
N THR A 159 -9.75 23.20 -19.90
CA THR A 159 -10.12 24.55 -20.32
C THR A 159 -9.83 24.66 -21.81
N ALA A 160 -10.88 24.76 -22.62
CA ALA A 160 -10.78 24.92 -24.05
C ALA A 160 -9.80 26.07 -24.32
N LYS A 161 -8.78 25.81 -25.15
CA LYS A 161 -7.85 26.83 -25.64
C LYS A 161 -8.67 28.04 -26.06
N ALA A 162 -8.41 29.18 -25.44
CA ALA A 162 -8.90 30.46 -25.92
C ALA A 162 -8.45 30.59 -27.37
N SER A 163 -9.42 30.52 -28.28
CA SER A 163 -9.26 30.93 -29.67
C SER A 163 -8.89 32.41 -29.65
N ALA A 164 -7.63 32.71 -29.93
CA ALA A 164 -7.22 34.04 -30.30
C ALA A 164 -7.69 34.27 -31.74
N ASP A 165 -8.65 35.17 -31.89
CA ASP A 165 -8.99 35.85 -33.15
C ASP A 165 -7.80 36.70 -33.64
#